data_AF-A0A367IPK6-F1
#
_entry.id   AF-A0A367IPK6-F1
#
_cell.length_a   1.000
_cell.length_b   1.000
_cell.length_c   1.000
_cell.angle_alpha   90.00
_cell.angle_beta   90.00
_cell.angle_gamma   90.00
#
_symmetry.space_group_name_H-M   'P 1'
#
loop_
_entity.id
_entity.type
_entity.pdbx_description
1 polymer ?
#
loop_
_entity_poly.entity_id
_entity_poly.type
_entity_poly.pdbx_seq_one_letter_code
_entity_poly.pdbx_strand_id
1 'polypeptide(L)'
;MPNFQGFVFQDPKESKNEVSALVIDNQEEDELDANNRLQTYQDLRAPFDSRSEIQENRRLQALELQKRQRNDIVASLRQLELFSNEGGEEQSTLKRSRDDSDEEMEQNVKLSKQERPGHKKKPPKKNIYADQIMYAENLESIPSDFAEEWMSIICPKGKRCLVTSGHGQTVARSRGGKIIQRFQSILPNGSRDYPGSDYSILDCVYDAVHWTFYIIDVMCWRGYSVTDCDTTFRNFWLHTKFESNDFNTANSENRYYKFTPLKFTPTSEVSVIASNPERYLNEIQQNTYEIDGLLFYHKQAHYVGG
;
A
#
# COMPACT_ATOMS: atom_id res chain seq x y z
N MET A 1 -66.43 -43.71 -29.68
CA MET A 1 -65.22 -42.98 -29.24
C MET A 1 -64.25 -43.02 -30.41
N PRO A 2 -64.20 -41.95 -31.23
CA PRO A 2 -63.58 -41.95 -32.56
C PRO A 2 -62.17 -41.32 -32.50
N ASN A 3 -61.22 -41.47 -33.42
CA ASN A 3 -61.07 -42.20 -34.67
C ASN A 3 -59.56 -42.27 -34.91
N PHE A 4 -59.02 -43.43 -35.29
CA PHE A 4 -57.73 -43.51 -35.96
C PHE A 4 -57.88 -44.44 -37.16
N GLN A 5 -57.83 -43.87 -38.36
CA GLN A 5 -57.84 -44.58 -39.62
C GLN A 5 -56.90 -43.83 -40.55
N GLY A 6 -55.88 -44.51 -41.05
CA GLY A 6 -54.81 -43.91 -41.82
C GLY A 6 -55.10 -43.78 -43.32
N PHE A 7 -54.02 -43.38 -43.99
CA PHE A 7 -53.62 -43.63 -45.38
C PHE A 7 -53.86 -42.59 -46.51
N VAL A 8 -52.75 -42.38 -47.23
CA VAL A 8 -52.53 -42.07 -48.66
C VAL A 8 -52.35 -40.60 -49.11
N PHE A 9 -51.23 -40.39 -49.82
CA PHE A 9 -50.79 -39.23 -50.60
C PHE A 9 -51.47 -39.17 -51.99
N GLN A 10 -51.82 -37.98 -52.52
CA GLN A 10 -51.19 -37.38 -53.71
C GLN A 10 -51.76 -36.01 -54.13
N ASP A 11 -50.92 -35.29 -54.89
CA ASP A 11 -50.86 -33.88 -55.30
C ASP A 11 -52.09 -33.27 -55.99
N PRO A 12 -52.14 -31.92 -56.03
CA PRO A 12 -52.13 -31.29 -57.35
C PRO A 12 -51.27 -30.01 -57.43
N LYS A 13 -50.32 -30.01 -58.37
CA LYS A 13 -49.89 -28.80 -59.05
C LYS A 13 -51.02 -28.31 -59.96
N GLU A 14 -51.39 -27.04 -59.81
CA GLU A 14 -52.08 -26.09 -60.73
C GLU A 14 -52.96 -25.20 -59.83
N SER A 15 -52.81 -23.88 -59.72
CA SER A 15 -52.71 -22.89 -60.79
C SER A 15 -52.06 -21.59 -60.31
N LYS A 16 -51.44 -20.90 -61.26
CA LYS A 16 -50.75 -19.61 -61.18
C LYS A 16 -51.57 -18.51 -60.49
N ASN A 17 -50.90 -17.66 -59.71
CA ASN A 17 -51.14 -16.21 -59.72
C ASN A 17 -49.87 -15.46 -59.31
N GLU A 18 -49.52 -14.48 -60.14
CA GLU A 18 -48.38 -13.59 -60.01
C GLU A 18 -48.51 -12.69 -58.77
N VAL A 19 -47.45 -12.61 -57.96
CA VAL A 19 -47.18 -11.45 -57.11
C VAL A 19 -45.69 -11.15 -57.28
N SER A 20 -45.39 -9.98 -57.84
CA SER A 20 -44.04 -9.45 -57.96
C SER A 20 -43.45 -9.25 -56.56
N ALA A 21 -42.57 -10.16 -56.13
CA ALA A 21 -41.74 -9.93 -54.97
C ALA A 21 -40.56 -9.05 -55.39
N LEU A 22 -40.59 -7.78 -54.97
CA LEU A 22 -39.40 -6.96 -54.82
C LEU A 22 -38.42 -7.75 -53.94
N VAL A 23 -37.29 -8.14 -54.52
CA VAL A 23 -36.13 -8.60 -53.75
C VAL A 23 -35.62 -7.37 -53.01
N ILE A 24 -36.08 -7.19 -51.77
CA ILE A 24 -35.46 -6.26 -50.83
C ILE A 24 -34.16 -6.94 -50.40
N ASP A 25 -33.07 -6.25 -50.67
CA ASP A 25 -31.70 -6.69 -50.46
C ASP A 25 -31.43 -6.75 -48.94
N ASN A 26 -31.72 -7.89 -48.32
CA ASN A 26 -31.48 -8.12 -46.88
C ASN A 26 -29.99 -8.16 -46.51
N GLN A 27 -29.06 -7.99 -47.47
CA GLN A 27 -27.63 -7.92 -47.17
C GLN A 27 -27.24 -6.59 -46.49
N GLU A 28 -27.90 -5.48 -46.84
CA GLU A 28 -27.58 -4.18 -46.24
C GLU A 28 -28.06 -4.08 -44.78
N GLU A 29 -29.23 -4.62 -44.43
CA GLU A 29 -29.73 -4.60 -43.04
C GLU A 29 -28.92 -5.50 -42.10
N ASP A 30 -28.46 -6.67 -42.56
CA ASP A 30 -27.61 -7.57 -41.77
C ASP A 30 -26.18 -7.00 -41.60
N GLU A 31 -25.62 -6.32 -42.60
CA GLU A 31 -24.36 -5.58 -42.45
C GLU A 31 -24.50 -4.35 -41.55
N LEU A 32 -25.65 -3.65 -41.59
CA LEU A 32 -25.94 -2.52 -40.70
C LEU A 32 -26.08 -2.97 -39.23
N ASP A 33 -26.75 -4.09 -38.93
CA ASP A 33 -26.84 -4.64 -37.56
C ASP A 33 -25.50 -5.18 -37.07
N ALA A 34 -24.72 -5.82 -37.94
CA ALA A 34 -23.38 -6.30 -37.61
C ALA A 34 -22.40 -5.14 -37.33
N ASN A 35 -22.45 -4.09 -38.14
CA ASN A 35 -21.64 -2.88 -37.94
C ASN A 35 -22.07 -2.13 -36.68
N ASN A 36 -23.38 -2.03 -36.40
CA ASN A 36 -23.89 -1.39 -35.20
C ASN A 36 -23.52 -2.19 -33.94
N ARG A 37 -23.57 -3.53 -33.99
CA ARG A 37 -23.05 -4.39 -32.92
C ARG A 37 -21.55 -4.26 -32.74
N LEU A 38 -20.76 -4.21 -33.81
CA LEU A 38 -19.31 -4.03 -33.74
C LEU A 38 -18.96 -2.66 -33.14
N GLN A 39 -19.69 -1.60 -33.54
CA GLN A 39 -19.59 -0.27 -32.97
C GLN A 39 -19.93 -0.29 -31.47
N THR A 40 -21.04 -0.95 -31.10
CA THR A 40 -21.45 -1.11 -29.71
C THR A 40 -20.41 -1.89 -28.90
N TYR A 41 -19.76 -2.91 -29.47
CA TYR A 41 -18.66 -3.64 -28.84
C TYR A 41 -17.38 -2.81 -28.72
N GLN A 42 -17.12 -1.90 -29.66
CA GLN A 42 -16.02 -0.94 -29.59
C GLN A 42 -16.31 0.17 -28.57
N ASP A 43 -17.56 0.61 -28.45
CA ASP A 43 -18.03 1.61 -27.50
C ASP A 43 -18.16 1.05 -26.07
N LEU A 44 -18.46 -0.25 -25.92
CA LEU A 44 -18.47 -0.99 -24.65
C LEU A 44 -17.06 -1.41 -24.21
N ARG A 45 -16.09 -1.46 -25.13
CA ARG A 45 -14.69 -1.38 -24.76
C ARG A 45 -14.43 0.06 -24.36
N ALA A 46 -14.69 0.37 -23.09
CA ALA A 46 -13.89 1.40 -22.43
C ALA A 46 -12.44 1.16 -22.86
N PRO A 47 -11.68 2.20 -23.28
CA PRO A 47 -10.26 2.02 -23.52
C PRO A 47 -9.72 1.27 -22.32
N PHE A 48 -9.06 0.13 -22.54
CA PHE A 48 -8.33 -0.46 -21.44
C PHE A 48 -7.32 0.61 -21.06
N ASP A 49 -7.61 1.36 -20.01
CA ASP A 49 -6.72 2.38 -19.49
C ASP A 49 -5.35 1.72 -19.40
N SER A 50 -4.37 2.35 -20.03
CA SER A 50 -2.99 1.89 -19.92
C SER A 50 -2.64 1.78 -18.44
N ARG A 51 -1.78 0.83 -18.07
CA ARG A 51 -1.37 0.66 -16.66
C ARG A 51 -0.93 1.98 -16.00
N SER A 52 -0.30 2.85 -16.79
CA SER A 52 0.04 4.24 -16.44
C SER A 52 -1.18 5.08 -16.08
N GLU A 53 -2.22 5.11 -16.93
CA GLU A 53 -3.46 5.85 -16.66
C GLU A 53 -4.17 5.32 -15.41
N ILE A 54 -4.13 4.01 -15.18
CA ILE A 54 -4.73 3.43 -13.97
C ILE A 54 -3.97 3.90 -12.71
N GLN A 55 -2.63 3.88 -12.71
CA GLN A 55 -1.83 4.37 -11.57
C GLN A 55 -2.10 5.85 -11.29
N GLU A 56 -2.16 6.67 -12.34
CA GLU A 56 -2.44 8.10 -12.23
C GLU A 56 -3.87 8.37 -11.72
N ASN A 57 -4.86 7.65 -12.24
CA ASN A 57 -6.25 7.75 -11.78
C ASN A 57 -6.37 7.37 -10.29
N ARG A 58 -5.69 6.30 -9.84
CA ARG A 58 -5.65 5.93 -8.40
C ARG A 58 -5.03 7.05 -7.56
N ARG A 59 -3.93 7.64 -8.03
CA ARG A 59 -3.26 8.76 -7.35
C ARG A 59 -4.18 9.97 -7.17
N LEU A 60 -4.81 10.43 -8.24
CA LEU A 60 -5.69 11.59 -8.20
C LEU A 60 -6.89 11.36 -7.29
N GLN A 61 -7.48 10.15 -7.32
CA GLN A 61 -8.56 9.77 -6.42
C GLN A 61 -8.11 9.76 -4.96
N ALA A 62 -6.92 9.24 -4.65
CA ALA A 62 -6.38 9.22 -3.30
C ALA A 62 -6.16 10.64 -2.75
N LEU A 63 -5.57 11.54 -3.54
CA LEU A 63 -5.35 12.94 -3.15
C LEU A 63 -6.68 13.70 -2.96
N GLU A 64 -7.65 13.48 -3.83
CA GLU A 64 -8.98 14.10 -3.71
C GLU A 64 -9.73 13.59 -2.47
N LEU A 65 -9.61 12.29 -2.16
CA LEU A 65 -10.18 11.71 -0.95
C LEU A 65 -9.53 12.31 0.31
N GLN A 66 -8.21 12.50 0.31
CA GLN A 66 -7.47 13.10 1.41
C GLN A 66 -7.91 14.54 1.70
N LYS A 67 -8.18 15.35 0.66
CA LYS A 67 -8.71 16.72 0.81
C LYS A 67 -10.10 16.77 1.45
N ARG A 68 -10.92 15.77 1.18
CA ARG A 68 -12.31 15.69 1.68
C ARG A 68 -12.40 15.10 3.09
N GLN A 69 -11.43 14.29 3.49
CA GLN A 69 -11.43 13.60 4.77
C GLN A 69 -10.85 14.47 5.88
N ARG A 70 -11.63 14.67 6.93
CA ARG A 70 -11.21 15.26 8.20
C ARG A 70 -11.43 14.19 9.28
N ASN A 71 -10.64 13.12 9.24
CA ASN A 71 -11.00 11.84 9.87
C ASN A 71 -10.25 11.48 11.16
N ASP A 72 -10.87 10.59 11.95
CA ASP A 72 -10.57 10.04 13.29
C ASP A 72 -9.21 9.31 13.46
N ILE A 73 -8.18 9.63 12.68
CA ILE A 73 -6.86 8.96 12.74
C ILE A 73 -6.19 9.14 14.11
N VAL A 74 -6.43 10.27 14.76
CA VAL A 74 -5.93 10.52 16.12
C VAL A 74 -6.46 9.48 17.10
N ALA A 75 -7.72 9.05 16.94
CA ALA A 75 -8.31 8.04 17.81
C ALA A 75 -7.69 6.65 17.58
N SER A 76 -7.41 6.28 16.33
CA SER A 76 -6.77 4.99 16.02
C SER A 76 -5.32 4.94 16.51
N LEU A 77 -4.55 6.01 16.34
CA LEU A 77 -3.17 6.09 16.85
C LEU A 77 -3.11 6.03 18.38
N ARG A 78 -4.05 6.68 19.07
CA ARG A 78 -4.20 6.54 20.53
C ARG A 78 -4.54 5.11 20.94
N GLN A 79 -5.38 4.40 20.17
CA GLN A 79 -5.66 2.99 20.45
C GLN A 79 -4.38 2.13 20.33
N LEU A 80 -3.53 2.36 19.32
CA LEU A 80 -2.26 1.63 19.19
C LEU A 80 -1.36 1.78 20.43
N GLU A 81 -1.36 2.96 21.05
CA GLU A 81 -0.66 3.22 22.31
C GLU A 81 -1.30 2.47 23.47
N LEU A 82 -2.61 2.65 23.70
CA LEU A 82 -3.32 2.02 24.83
C LEU A 82 -3.18 0.50 24.84
N PHE A 83 -3.27 -0.14 23.68
CA PHE A 83 -3.09 -1.60 23.55
C PHE A 83 -1.64 -2.06 23.66
N SER A 84 -0.65 -1.15 23.54
CA SER A 84 0.75 -1.51 23.78
C SER A 84 1.01 -1.72 25.28
N ASN A 85 0.18 -1.11 26.14
CA ASN A 85 0.24 -1.21 27.60
C ASN A 85 -0.40 -2.50 28.15
N GLU A 86 -1.51 -2.93 27.55
CA GLU A 86 -2.23 -4.15 27.95
C GLU A 86 -1.53 -5.40 27.41
N GLY A 87 -0.32 -5.67 27.90
CA GLY A 87 0.47 -6.86 27.58
C GLY A 87 -0.35 -8.15 27.62
N GLY A 88 -0.90 -8.52 26.47
CA GLY A 88 -1.45 -9.84 26.22
C GLY A 88 -0.30 -10.81 26.06
N GLU A 89 -0.17 -11.69 27.04
CA GLU A 89 0.60 -12.93 26.95
C GLU A 89 0.24 -13.69 25.67
N GLU A 90 0.99 -13.50 24.59
CA GLU A 90 1.17 -14.55 23.60
C GLU A 90 2.50 -15.24 23.91
N GLN A 91 2.43 -16.18 24.87
CA GLN A 91 3.42 -17.24 25.00
C GLN A 91 3.61 -17.92 23.64
N SER A 92 4.70 -17.58 22.96
CA SER A 92 5.77 -18.47 22.45
C SER A 92 5.52 -19.98 22.31
N THR A 93 4.33 -20.44 21.91
CA THR A 93 4.03 -21.87 21.66
C THR A 93 3.34 -22.14 20.33
N LEU A 94 3.65 -21.34 19.31
CA LEU A 94 3.47 -21.78 17.92
C LEU A 94 4.84 -22.04 17.29
N LYS A 95 5.03 -23.31 16.96
CA LYS A 95 6.20 -23.93 16.33
C LYS A 95 6.89 -22.99 15.35
N ARG A 96 8.22 -22.94 15.43
CA ARG A 96 9.13 -22.44 14.39
C ARG A 96 8.81 -23.12 13.05
N SER A 97 7.99 -22.49 12.21
CA SER A 97 8.10 -22.66 10.76
C SER A 97 9.16 -21.68 10.27
N ARG A 98 10.31 -22.23 9.89
CA ARG A 98 11.20 -21.60 8.91
C ARG A 98 10.51 -21.80 7.57
N ASP A 99 9.82 -20.76 7.10
CA ASP A 99 9.65 -20.41 5.70
C ASP A 99 8.73 -19.20 5.66
N ASP A 100 9.30 -18.05 5.31
CA ASP A 100 8.54 -16.90 4.84
C ASP A 100 9.42 -16.27 3.76
N SER A 101 9.43 -16.96 2.61
CA SER A 101 9.95 -16.45 1.35
C SER A 101 8.83 -15.62 0.75
N ASP A 102 9.11 -14.34 0.50
CA ASP A 102 8.23 -13.44 -0.24
C ASP A 102 8.10 -13.94 -1.69
N GLU A 103 7.13 -14.83 -1.94
CA GLU A 103 6.75 -15.25 -3.30
C GLU A 103 5.25 -15.00 -3.54
N GLU A 104 5.02 -13.99 -4.38
CA GLU A 104 4.02 -13.90 -5.47
C GLU A 104 2.55 -14.29 -5.17
N MET A 105 1.68 -13.28 -5.22
CA MET A 105 0.22 -13.47 -5.37
C MET A 105 -0.12 -13.98 -6.77
N GLU A 106 -0.22 -15.30 -6.94
CA GLU A 106 -1.00 -15.89 -8.04
C GLU A 106 -2.46 -16.10 -7.62
N GLN A 107 -3.37 -15.40 -8.30
CA GLN A 107 -4.80 -15.65 -8.24
C GLN A 107 -5.11 -17.01 -8.89
N ASN A 108 -5.64 -17.94 -8.10
CA ASN A 108 -6.24 -19.15 -8.65
C ASN A 108 -7.63 -19.40 -8.06
N VAL A 109 -8.63 -19.28 -8.94
CA VAL A 109 -10.03 -19.66 -8.77
C VAL A 109 -10.09 -21.15 -8.43
N LYS A 110 -10.64 -21.51 -7.27
CA LYS A 110 -10.95 -22.92 -6.95
C LYS A 110 -12.43 -23.13 -6.75
N LEU A 111 -12.96 -23.93 -7.67
CA LEU A 111 -14.29 -24.55 -7.68
C LEU A 111 -14.56 -25.37 -6.42
N SER A 112 -15.84 -25.47 -6.13
CA SER A 112 -16.47 -25.96 -4.91
C SER A 112 -16.13 -27.40 -4.51
N LYS A 113 -15.88 -27.60 -3.20
CA LYS A 113 -16.04 -28.90 -2.52
C LYS A 113 -16.92 -28.70 -1.30
N GLN A 114 -18.01 -29.47 -1.24
CA GLN A 114 -19.07 -29.39 -0.23
C GLN A 114 -18.53 -29.70 1.18
N GLU A 115 -18.83 -28.82 2.14
CA GLU A 115 -18.41 -28.92 3.54
C GLU A 115 -19.41 -29.69 4.41
N ARG A 116 -18.88 -30.41 5.42
CA ARG A 116 -19.65 -30.90 6.59
C ARG A 116 -19.83 -29.75 7.60
N PRO A 117 -20.88 -29.74 8.44
CA PRO A 117 -21.16 -28.61 9.33
C PRO A 117 -20.20 -28.61 10.53
N GLY A 118 -19.02 -28.01 10.36
CA GLY A 118 -18.09 -27.68 11.43
C GLY A 118 -18.39 -26.30 12.00
N HIS A 119 -18.20 -26.13 13.31
CA HIS A 119 -18.28 -24.85 14.02
C HIS A 119 -17.70 -23.69 13.18
N LYS A 120 -18.50 -22.63 12.97
CA LYS A 120 -18.04 -21.38 12.34
C LYS A 120 -16.87 -20.85 13.17
N LYS A 121 -15.63 -21.07 12.69
CA LYS A 121 -14.44 -20.43 13.27
C LYS A 121 -14.67 -18.94 13.18
N LYS A 122 -14.66 -18.25 14.33
CA LYS A 122 -14.69 -16.78 14.34
C LYS A 122 -13.55 -16.30 13.44
N PRO A 123 -13.78 -15.29 12.59
CA PRO A 123 -12.71 -14.75 11.76
C PRO A 123 -11.55 -14.37 12.68
N PRO A 124 -10.29 -14.66 12.30
CA PRO A 124 -9.14 -14.28 13.11
C PRO A 124 -9.21 -12.78 13.39
N LYS A 125 -9.06 -12.40 14.67
CA LYS A 125 -8.99 -10.98 15.05
C LYS A 125 -7.82 -10.38 14.27
N LYS A 126 -8.09 -9.36 13.45
CA LYS A 126 -7.04 -8.64 12.73
C LYS A 126 -6.10 -8.02 13.77
N ASN A 127 -4.80 -8.21 13.58
CA ASN A 127 -3.80 -7.58 14.43
C ASN A 127 -3.90 -6.07 14.25
N ILE A 128 -4.17 -5.33 15.32
CA ILE A 128 -4.33 -3.86 15.28
C ILE A 128 -3.04 -3.16 14.83
N TYR A 129 -1.89 -3.81 15.00
CA TYR A 129 -0.59 -3.28 14.58
C TYR A 129 -0.21 -3.67 13.15
N ALA A 130 -1.05 -4.46 12.46
CA ALA A 130 -0.82 -4.81 11.07
C ALA A 130 -1.21 -3.64 10.15
N ASP A 131 -0.50 -3.52 9.03
CA ASP A 131 -0.80 -2.60 7.93
C ASP A 131 -0.95 -1.13 8.37
N GLN A 132 -0.18 -0.72 9.40
CA GLN A 132 -0.15 0.66 9.88
C GLN A 132 0.80 1.56 9.08
N ILE A 133 1.78 0.97 8.40
CA ILE A 133 2.75 1.70 7.57
C ILE A 133 2.19 1.90 6.18
N MET A 134 2.46 3.06 5.59
CA MET A 134 2.17 3.36 4.20
C MET A 134 3.22 2.70 3.28
N TYR A 135 2.78 1.82 2.38
CA TYR A 135 3.64 1.19 1.39
C TYR A 135 3.49 1.87 0.03
N ALA A 136 4.60 1.94 -0.72
CA ALA A 136 4.58 2.42 -2.09
C ALA A 136 4.23 1.29 -3.06
N GLU A 137 3.61 1.67 -4.17
CA GLU A 137 3.55 0.87 -5.38
C GLU A 137 4.83 1.06 -6.21
N ASN A 138 5.14 0.12 -7.09
CA ASN A 138 6.20 0.32 -8.07
C ASN A 138 5.85 1.49 -8.99
N LEU A 139 6.83 2.32 -9.33
CA LEU A 139 6.66 3.41 -10.27
C LEU A 139 6.59 2.82 -11.70
N GLU A 140 5.38 2.67 -12.23
CA GLU A 140 5.18 2.07 -13.57
C GLU A 140 5.30 3.12 -14.68
N SER A 141 4.89 4.36 -14.39
CA SER A 141 5.06 5.51 -15.27
C SER A 141 5.44 6.74 -14.46
N ILE A 142 6.14 7.67 -15.11
CA ILE A 142 6.55 8.94 -14.50
C ILE A 142 5.37 9.92 -14.64
N PRO A 143 4.81 10.44 -13.53
CA PRO A 143 3.77 11.46 -13.57
C PRO A 143 4.22 12.73 -14.29
N SER A 144 3.30 13.44 -14.92
CA SER A 144 3.61 14.70 -15.60
C SER A 144 4.13 15.78 -14.65
N ASP A 145 3.68 15.77 -13.39
CA ASP A 145 4.08 16.66 -12.30
C ASP A 145 5.31 16.16 -11.51
N PHE A 146 5.98 15.10 -11.96
CA PHE A 146 7.03 14.41 -11.20
C PHE A 146 8.21 15.31 -10.77
N ALA A 147 8.64 16.23 -11.63
CA ALA A 147 9.75 17.12 -11.32
C ALA A 147 9.40 18.17 -10.24
N GLU A 148 8.12 18.49 -10.09
CA GLU A 148 7.64 19.63 -9.30
C GLU A 148 6.94 19.19 -8.02
N GLU A 149 6.10 18.16 -8.06
CA GLU A 149 5.23 17.75 -6.95
C GLU A 149 5.71 16.50 -6.22
N TRP A 150 6.86 15.94 -6.61
CA TRP A 150 7.41 14.73 -5.99
C TRP A 150 8.79 14.96 -5.39
N MET A 151 9.12 14.10 -4.43
CA MET A 151 10.41 14.05 -3.75
C MET A 151 10.89 12.61 -3.71
N SER A 152 12.20 12.42 -3.71
CA SER A 152 12.84 11.11 -3.63
C SER A 152 13.53 10.90 -2.29
N ILE A 153 13.59 9.66 -1.83
CA ILE A 153 14.35 9.23 -0.66
C ILE A 153 15.25 8.09 -1.09
N ILE A 154 16.52 8.15 -0.70
CA ILE A 154 17.45 7.03 -0.84
C ILE A 154 17.20 6.10 0.35
N CYS A 155 16.76 4.87 0.09
CA CYS A 155 16.39 3.92 1.13
C CYS A 155 17.56 2.98 1.45
N PRO A 156 17.90 2.80 2.74
CA PRO A 156 18.89 1.83 3.16
C PRO A 156 18.34 0.41 3.02
N LYS A 157 19.23 -0.54 2.78
CA LYS A 157 18.93 -1.97 2.92
C LYS A 157 18.69 -2.30 4.38
N GLY A 158 17.55 -2.93 4.64
CA GLY A 158 17.17 -3.28 6.00
C GLY A 158 15.74 -3.77 6.07
N LYS A 159 15.23 -3.88 7.30
CA LYS A 159 13.87 -4.35 7.55
C LYS A 159 12.93 -3.18 7.84
N ARG A 160 11.97 -2.93 6.96
CA ARG A 160 10.88 -1.97 7.19
C ARG A 160 10.09 -2.35 8.44
N CYS A 161 9.87 -1.40 9.34
CA CYS A 161 9.21 -1.66 10.61
C CYS A 161 8.50 -0.43 11.20
N LEU A 162 7.39 -0.70 11.89
CA LEU A 162 6.65 0.26 12.70
C LEU A 162 7.35 0.37 14.04
N VAL A 163 7.80 1.55 14.40
CA VAL A 163 8.42 1.80 15.70
C VAL A 163 7.48 2.62 16.58
N THR A 164 7.13 2.08 17.74
CA THR A 164 6.33 2.78 18.76
C THR A 164 7.14 2.97 20.03
N SER A 165 7.21 4.18 20.57
CA SER A 165 7.76 4.46 21.90
C SER A 165 6.66 4.90 22.86
N GLY A 166 6.71 4.42 24.10
CA GLY A 166 5.73 4.71 25.14
C GLY A 166 5.87 3.76 26.33
N HIS A 167 5.34 4.14 27.48
CA HIS A 167 5.38 3.35 28.72
C HIS A 167 6.79 2.86 29.11
N GLY A 168 7.81 3.71 28.88
CA GLY A 168 9.20 3.41 29.19
C GLY A 168 9.84 2.33 28.30
N GLN A 169 9.31 2.07 27.11
CA GLN A 169 9.90 1.12 26.16
C GLN A 169 9.64 1.53 24.71
N THR A 170 10.52 1.08 23.82
CA THR A 170 10.33 1.16 22.37
C THR A 170 10.18 -0.24 21.77
N VAL A 171 9.26 -0.38 20.83
CA VAL A 171 8.89 -1.65 20.19
C VAL A 171 8.90 -1.47 18.68
N ALA A 172 9.67 -2.31 17.98
CA ALA A 172 9.66 -2.42 16.53
C ALA A 172 8.77 -3.60 16.09
N ARG A 173 7.87 -3.38 15.13
CA ARG A 173 6.92 -4.37 14.59
C ARG A 173 7.04 -4.49 13.07
N SER A 174 6.79 -5.67 12.52
CA SER A 174 6.75 -5.93 11.08
C SER A 174 5.43 -5.47 10.45
N ARG A 175 5.31 -5.56 9.11
CA ARG A 175 4.06 -5.27 8.38
C ARG A 175 2.83 -5.95 8.97
N GLY A 176 2.90 -7.26 9.25
CA GLY A 176 1.82 -8.02 9.89
C GLY A 176 1.62 -7.72 11.39
N GLY A 177 2.27 -6.69 11.94
CA GLY A 177 2.15 -6.26 13.34
C GLY A 177 2.87 -7.16 14.35
N LYS A 178 3.68 -8.12 13.90
CA LYS A 178 4.47 -8.99 14.78
C LYS A 178 5.64 -8.20 15.36
N ILE A 179 5.90 -8.37 16.66
CA ILE A 179 7.04 -7.75 17.32
C ILE A 179 8.33 -8.34 16.77
N ILE A 180 9.17 -7.46 16.23
CA ILE A 180 10.55 -7.76 15.83
C ILE A 180 11.43 -7.64 17.07
N GLN A 181 11.29 -6.55 17.81
CA GLN A 181 12.14 -6.27 18.97
C GLN A 181 11.51 -5.32 19.98
N ARG A 182 11.92 -5.46 21.25
CA ARG A 182 11.66 -4.54 22.36
C ARG A 182 12.99 -4.04 22.90
N PHE A 183 13.14 -2.73 23.07
CA PHE A 183 14.40 -2.10 23.48
C PHE A 183 14.15 -0.77 24.22
N GLN A 184 15.19 -0.18 24.80
CA GLN A 184 15.15 1.16 25.38
C GLN A 184 15.71 2.15 24.36
N SER A 185 15.10 3.31 24.25
CA SER A 185 15.55 4.37 23.33
C SER A 185 15.35 5.75 23.93
N ILE A 186 16.02 6.74 23.37
CA ILE A 186 15.82 8.15 23.70
C ILE A 186 14.60 8.80 23.03
N LEU A 187 13.82 8.05 22.25
CA LEU A 187 12.52 8.54 21.80
C LEU A 187 11.64 8.91 23.01
N PRO A 188 10.71 9.85 22.86
CA PRO A 188 9.81 10.23 23.94
C PRO A 188 9.17 9.01 24.63
N ASN A 189 9.39 8.91 25.96
CA ASN A 189 8.91 7.81 26.81
C ASN A 189 9.32 6.40 26.33
N GLY A 190 10.42 6.30 25.57
CA GLY A 190 10.97 5.06 25.03
C GLY A 190 11.95 4.34 25.97
N SER A 191 12.25 4.93 27.13
CA SER A 191 13.07 4.36 28.20
C SER A 191 12.41 4.60 29.56
N ARG A 192 12.65 3.69 30.50
CA ARG A 192 12.22 3.80 31.91
C ARG A 192 12.79 5.03 32.62
N ASP A 193 13.86 5.60 32.10
CA ASP A 193 14.54 6.77 32.66
C ASP A 193 13.70 8.06 32.50
N TYR A 194 12.73 8.07 31.57
CA TYR A 194 11.88 9.21 31.28
C TYR A 194 10.40 8.87 31.50
N PRO A 195 9.92 8.92 32.75
CA PRO A 195 8.52 8.68 33.04
C PRO A 195 7.64 9.77 32.42
N GLY A 196 6.63 9.34 31.67
CA GLY A 196 5.65 10.24 31.06
C GLY A 196 4.48 9.48 30.46
N SER A 197 3.50 10.22 29.94
CA SER A 197 2.39 9.69 29.14
C SER A 197 2.56 9.95 27.64
N ASP A 198 3.70 10.50 27.24
CA ASP A 198 4.02 10.76 25.84
C ASP A 198 4.22 9.44 25.10
N TYR A 199 3.93 9.46 23.80
CA TYR A 199 4.25 8.36 22.91
C TYR A 199 4.62 8.88 21.52
N SER A 200 5.36 8.09 20.76
CA SER A 200 5.72 8.39 19.38
C SER A 200 5.52 7.16 18.50
N ILE A 201 5.16 7.40 17.24
CA ILE A 201 4.93 6.36 16.23
C ILE A 201 5.68 6.80 14.97
N LEU A 202 6.67 6.00 14.59
CA LEU A 202 7.61 6.25 13.50
C LEU A 202 7.59 5.11 12.50
N ASP A 203 7.89 5.47 11.26
CA ASP A 203 8.02 4.54 10.15
C ASP A 203 9.49 4.41 9.75
N CYS A 204 10.10 3.27 10.05
CA CYS A 204 11.54 3.11 9.97
C CYS A 204 11.97 1.96 9.07
N VAL A 205 13.22 2.00 8.64
CA VAL A 205 13.97 0.83 8.14
C VAL A 205 15.07 0.54 9.15
N TYR A 206 15.08 -0.68 9.68
CA TYR A 206 16.11 -1.12 10.61
C TYR A 206 17.29 -1.74 9.85
N ASP A 207 18.46 -1.14 10.02
CA ASP A 207 19.73 -1.65 9.53
C ASP A 207 20.49 -2.36 10.66
N ALA A 208 20.66 -3.67 10.50
CA ALA A 208 21.32 -4.53 11.47
C ALA A 208 22.87 -4.43 11.44
N VAL A 209 23.46 -3.86 10.39
CA VAL A 209 24.91 -3.63 10.30
C VAL A 209 25.30 -2.43 11.17
N HIS A 210 24.57 -1.32 11.03
CA HIS A 210 24.88 -0.07 11.74
C HIS A 210 24.11 0.12 13.05
N TRP A 211 23.18 -0.79 13.37
CA TRP A 211 22.24 -0.71 14.50
C TRP A 211 21.47 0.61 14.52
N THR A 212 21.02 1.02 13.34
CA THR A 212 20.35 2.29 13.12
C THR A 212 18.93 2.04 12.63
N PHE A 213 17.96 2.72 13.24
CA PHE A 213 16.62 2.89 12.68
C PHE A 213 16.63 4.16 11.83
N TYR A 214 16.69 3.96 10.51
CA TYR A 214 16.53 5.05 9.56
C TYR A 214 15.06 5.41 9.46
N ILE A 215 14.71 6.63 9.86
CA ILE A 215 13.32 7.09 9.90
C ILE A 215 12.96 7.61 8.53
N ILE A 216 11.98 6.96 7.89
CA ILE A 216 11.42 7.44 6.63
C ILE A 216 10.35 8.49 6.91
N ASP A 217 9.53 8.27 7.93
CA ASP A 217 8.40 9.14 8.21
C ASP A 217 7.93 9.12 9.68
N VAL A 218 7.12 10.11 10.04
CA VAL A 218 6.52 10.30 11.37
C VAL A 218 5.01 10.32 11.28
N MET A 219 4.36 9.49 12.09
CA MET A 219 2.90 9.47 12.28
C MET A 219 2.49 10.26 13.51
N CYS A 220 3.24 10.07 14.61
CA CYS A 220 2.95 10.70 15.89
C CYS A 220 4.22 10.96 16.68
N TRP A 221 4.26 12.05 17.44
CA TRP A 221 5.38 12.37 18.30
C TRP A 221 4.94 13.16 19.53
N ARG A 222 5.31 12.66 20.71
CA ARG A 222 4.80 13.16 22.01
C ARG A 222 3.27 13.28 22.05
N GLY A 223 2.58 12.29 21.47
CA GLY A 223 1.11 12.26 21.39
C GLY A 223 0.49 13.21 20.36
N TYR A 224 1.27 14.04 19.67
CA TYR A 224 0.79 14.87 18.56
C TYR A 224 0.82 14.05 17.27
N SER A 225 -0.36 13.70 16.77
CA SER A 225 -0.51 13.11 15.44
C SER A 225 -0.22 14.14 14.36
N VAL A 226 0.50 13.73 13.33
CA VAL A 226 0.77 14.56 12.13
C VAL A 226 0.40 13.84 10.85
N THR A 227 -0.28 12.69 10.90
CA THR A 227 -0.67 11.88 9.73
C THR A 227 -1.56 12.61 8.72
N ASP A 228 -2.33 13.58 9.19
CA ASP A 228 -3.23 14.45 8.41
C ASP A 228 -2.50 15.63 7.74
N CYS A 229 -1.20 15.74 7.94
CA CYS A 229 -0.38 16.76 7.30
C CYS A 229 0.27 16.23 6.02
N ASP A 230 0.53 17.14 5.09
CA ASP A 230 1.29 16.87 3.87
C ASP A 230 2.67 16.28 4.17
N THR A 231 3.16 15.44 3.27
CA THR A 231 4.47 14.79 3.39
C THR A 231 5.61 15.80 3.56
N THR A 232 5.57 16.94 2.87
CA THR A 232 6.58 18.00 3.02
C THR A 232 6.63 18.54 4.44
N PHE A 233 5.47 18.78 5.06
CA PHE A 233 5.39 19.22 6.45
C PHE A 233 5.91 18.13 7.40
N ARG A 234 5.48 16.88 7.21
CA ARG A 234 5.91 15.76 8.07
C ARG A 234 7.42 15.55 8.02
N ASN A 235 8.01 15.63 6.83
CA ASN A 235 9.47 15.62 6.65
C ASN A 235 10.15 16.81 7.34
N PHE A 236 9.71 18.04 7.08
CA PHE A 236 10.28 19.23 7.74
C PHE A 236 10.22 19.09 9.27
N TRP A 237 9.04 18.74 9.78
CA TRP A 237 8.79 18.62 11.20
C TRP A 237 9.64 17.52 11.84
N LEU A 238 9.77 16.36 11.20
CA LEU A 238 10.68 15.28 11.62
C LEU A 238 12.10 15.81 11.79
N HIS A 239 12.66 16.49 10.78
CA HIS A 239 14.02 17.02 10.87
C HIS A 239 14.17 18.05 12.01
N THR A 240 13.15 18.88 12.30
CA THR A 240 13.21 19.77 13.48
C THR A 240 13.27 19.03 14.81
N LYS A 241 12.73 17.81 14.90
CA LYS A 241 12.78 17.01 16.15
C LYS A 241 14.10 16.28 16.34
N PHE A 242 14.80 16.02 15.24
CA PHE A 242 16.07 15.30 15.21
C PHE A 242 17.27 16.22 14.94
N GLU A 243 17.09 17.53 15.02
CA GLU A 243 18.16 18.52 14.83
C GLU A 243 19.24 18.41 15.90
N SER A 244 18.87 18.07 17.15
CA SER A 244 19.85 17.70 18.15
C SER A 244 20.38 16.29 17.82
N ASN A 245 21.66 16.18 17.50
CA ASN A 245 22.32 14.91 17.12
C ASN A 245 22.35 13.84 18.24
N ASP A 246 21.61 14.06 19.34
CA ASP A 246 21.47 13.16 20.48
C ASP A 246 20.96 11.78 20.04
N PHE A 247 20.09 11.75 19.02
CA PHE A 247 19.49 10.54 18.44
C PHE A 247 20.46 9.64 17.69
N ASN A 248 21.61 10.18 17.27
CA ASN A 248 22.60 9.46 16.49
C ASN A 248 23.77 8.91 17.32
N THR A 249 23.74 9.08 18.65
CA THR A 249 24.84 8.67 19.53
C THR A 249 24.36 7.65 20.54
N ALA A 250 25.15 6.59 20.73
CA ALA A 250 24.90 5.62 21.79
C ALA A 250 25.11 6.27 23.17
N ASN A 251 24.16 6.09 24.07
CA ASN A 251 24.21 6.56 25.44
C ASN A 251 23.63 5.48 26.38
N SER A 252 23.61 5.76 27.70
CA SER A 252 23.09 4.81 28.68
C SER A 252 21.61 4.44 28.48
N GLU A 253 20.85 5.30 27.81
CA GLU A 253 19.38 5.22 27.69
C GLU A 253 18.94 4.48 26.42
N ASN A 254 19.63 4.68 25.29
CA ASN A 254 19.37 3.96 24.03
C ASN A 254 20.27 2.73 23.83
N ARG A 255 21.23 2.52 24.75
CA ARG A 255 22.32 1.53 24.71
C ARG A 255 23.19 1.64 23.47
N TYR A 256 22.64 1.29 22.32
CA TYR A 256 23.33 1.20 21.03
C TYR A 256 22.43 1.50 19.82
N TYR A 257 21.11 1.65 20.00
CA TYR A 257 20.21 1.95 18.88
C TYR A 257 20.21 3.43 18.55
N LYS A 258 20.52 3.74 17.30
CA LYS A 258 20.49 5.09 16.75
C LYS A 258 19.21 5.31 15.96
N PHE A 259 18.79 6.57 15.88
CA PHE A 259 17.68 7.03 15.08
C PHE A 259 18.15 8.16 14.18
N THR A 260 17.99 7.98 12.86
CA THR A 260 18.47 8.95 11.87
C THR A 260 17.40 9.20 10.83
N PRO A 261 16.86 10.42 10.69
CA PRO A 261 15.89 10.70 9.65
C PRO A 261 16.54 10.68 8.26
N LEU A 262 15.85 10.06 7.30
CA LEU A 262 16.26 10.08 5.90
C LEU A 262 16.00 11.47 5.30
N LYS A 263 16.87 11.87 4.38
CA LYS A 263 16.80 13.17 3.71
C LYS A 263 16.03 13.04 2.41
N PHE A 264 14.99 13.85 2.27
CA PHE A 264 14.27 14.00 1.02
C PHE A 264 15.12 14.80 0.04
N THR A 265 15.20 14.30 -1.19
CA THR A 265 15.97 14.90 -2.27
C THR A 265 15.03 15.27 -3.42
N PRO A 266 15.16 16.47 -4.01
CA PRO A 266 14.36 16.85 -5.18
C PRO A 266 14.48 15.81 -6.30
N THR A 267 13.39 15.57 -7.02
CA THR A 267 13.37 14.61 -8.14
C THR A 267 14.26 15.04 -9.31
N SER A 268 14.60 16.33 -9.42
CA SER A 268 15.57 16.84 -10.39
C SER A 268 16.97 16.25 -10.22
N GLU A 269 17.33 15.79 -9.03
CA GLU A 269 18.65 15.20 -8.73
C GLU A 269 18.69 13.68 -8.90
N VAL A 270 17.56 13.03 -9.24
CA VAL A 270 17.46 11.57 -9.40
C VAL A 270 18.43 11.04 -10.45
N SER A 271 18.68 11.79 -11.52
CA SER A 271 19.66 11.42 -12.56
C SER A 271 21.10 11.36 -12.03
N VAL A 272 21.45 12.28 -11.12
CA VAL A 272 22.75 12.33 -10.45
C VAL A 272 22.87 11.17 -9.46
N ILE A 273 21.81 10.92 -8.68
CA ILE A 273 21.74 9.78 -7.76
C ILE A 273 21.91 8.47 -8.52
N ALA A 274 21.19 8.28 -9.63
CA ALA A 274 21.26 7.06 -10.44
C ALA A 274 22.65 6.82 -11.06
N SER A 275 23.38 7.90 -11.35
CA SER A 275 24.72 7.81 -11.94
C SER A 275 25.77 7.32 -10.94
N ASN A 276 25.70 7.78 -9.68
CA ASN A 276 26.60 7.33 -8.61
C ASN A 276 25.93 7.47 -7.22
N PRO A 277 25.13 6.47 -6.80
CA PRO A 277 24.29 6.59 -5.61
C PRO A 277 25.10 6.58 -4.32
N GLU A 278 26.17 5.77 -4.25
CA GLU A 278 27.06 5.70 -3.08
C GLU A 278 27.79 7.03 -2.85
N ARG A 279 28.31 7.65 -3.91
CA ARG A 279 28.98 8.94 -3.82
C ARG A 279 28.01 10.03 -3.37
N TYR A 280 26.81 10.06 -3.93
CA TYR A 280 25.78 11.02 -3.55
C TYR A 280 25.43 10.88 -2.05
N LEU A 281 25.23 9.64 -1.59
CA LEU A 281 24.92 9.37 -0.19
C LEU A 281 26.06 9.82 0.76
N ASN A 282 27.30 9.46 0.42
CA ASN A 282 28.46 9.74 1.27
C ASN A 282 28.87 11.22 1.28
N GLU A 283 28.99 11.85 0.10
CA GLU A 283 29.52 13.22 -0.03
C GLU A 283 28.44 14.28 0.19
N ILE A 284 27.22 14.07 -0.32
CA ILE A 284 26.14 15.07 -0.28
C ILE A 284 25.28 14.88 0.96
N GLN A 285 24.79 13.65 1.20
CA GLN A 285 23.91 13.39 2.34
C GLN A 285 24.65 13.15 3.66
N GLN A 286 25.97 12.90 3.60
CA GLN A 286 26.83 12.58 4.76
C GLN A 286 26.33 11.36 5.54
N ASN A 287 25.81 10.37 4.83
CA ASN A 287 25.32 9.12 5.40
C ASN A 287 26.11 7.94 4.84
N THR A 288 26.19 6.86 5.61
CA THR A 288 26.89 5.63 5.22
C THR A 288 25.97 4.44 5.50
N TYR A 289 25.42 3.85 4.44
CA TYR A 289 24.65 2.60 4.48
C TYR A 289 24.59 1.96 3.09
N GLU A 290 24.30 0.66 3.03
CA GLU A 290 24.04 -0.03 1.77
C GLU A 290 22.67 0.40 1.22
N ILE A 291 22.60 0.79 -0.05
CA ILE A 291 21.37 1.30 -0.68
C ILE A 291 20.54 0.12 -1.20
N ASP A 292 19.24 0.15 -0.91
CA ASP A 292 18.25 -0.81 -1.44
C ASP A 292 17.59 -0.26 -2.71
N GLY A 293 17.09 0.98 -2.64
CA GLY A 293 16.38 1.61 -3.74
C GLY A 293 15.99 3.05 -3.48
N LEU A 294 15.12 3.57 -4.34
CA LEU A 294 14.55 4.91 -4.24
C LEU A 294 13.06 4.83 -3.96
N LEU A 295 12.59 5.70 -3.06
CA LEU A 295 11.19 5.85 -2.73
C LEU A 295 10.72 7.24 -3.14
N PHE A 296 9.59 7.32 -3.85
CA PHE A 296 9.05 8.58 -4.35
C PHE A 296 7.77 8.93 -3.61
N TYR A 297 7.74 10.14 -3.06
CA TYR A 297 6.58 10.68 -2.35
C TYR A 297 6.01 11.88 -3.08
N HIS A 298 4.69 11.91 -3.20
CA HIS A 298 3.98 13.12 -3.57
C HIS A 298 3.98 14.10 -2.38
N LYS A 299 4.30 15.37 -2.63
CA LYS A 299 4.50 16.40 -1.60
C LYS A 299 3.28 16.58 -0.68
N GLN A 300 2.08 16.52 -1.27
CA GLN A 300 0.79 16.77 -0.59
C GLN A 300 0.14 15.48 -0.04
N ALA A 301 0.80 14.33 -0.10
CA ALA A 301 0.20 13.10 0.40
C ALA A 301 0.16 13.10 1.94
N HIS A 302 -1.02 12.81 2.50
CA HIS A 302 -1.18 12.43 3.90
C HIS A 302 -0.66 11.02 4.16
N TYR A 303 -0.37 10.69 5.43
CA TYR A 303 0.04 9.33 5.78
C TYR A 303 -1.17 8.43 5.96
N VAL A 304 -1.25 7.37 5.15
CA VAL A 304 -2.31 6.37 5.23
C VAL A 304 -1.67 4.99 5.26
N GLY A 305 -1.89 4.24 6.34
CA GLY A 305 -1.40 2.86 6.45
C GLY A 305 -2.07 1.93 5.43
N GLY A 306 -1.29 1.04 4.82
CA GLY A 306 -1.73 0.13 3.75
C GLY A 306 -0.60 -0.19 2.78
#